data_AF-A0A1A8DZW6-F1
#
_entry.id   AF-A0A1A8DZW6-F1
#
_cell.length_a   1.000
_cell.length_b   1.000
_cell.length_c   1.000
_cell.angle_alpha   90.00
_cell.angle_beta   90.00
_cell.angle_gamma   90.00
#
_symmetry.space_group_name_H-M   'P 1'
#
loop_
_entity.id
_entity.type
_entity.pdbx_description
1 polymer ?
#
loop_
_entity_poly.entity_id
_entity_poly.type
_entity_poly.pdbx_seq_one_letter_code
_entity_poly.pdbx_strand_id
1 'polypeptide(L)'
;LIFLLSKDCSDEAFLDGVLQPSLERGLFSKLRGIIEKLDPSLDRCSRYLIASCQFLQRRGLYHCLYQLQQFMMDHVRAAMTCIRFFTHGASSYLQLGEQQRWLVRAKEHLRTYLQEQQGRGSGRKKSMGNTFRKMMSSSDVSRHMNTIELQLEVTRFLHRCESASSKSSKTSTLSSGSTSLPTLFGGSPVKIEVACKVMLGGKNIEEGFGIAYRVIQDFQLEAQAVYVRAGHRLVRQRQYGAVRQLLKCVGESGTATKNDCDSLILNCVKVADKGPTDAKELESLILEIKTTETKIEAYLVCGKLRPAYLLAVKLESGRAGPLVRDVLQAAEEAHDSVMQNICRQWLSEHNKTSVQRQARPKAR
;
A
#
# COMPACT_ATOMS: atom_id res chain seq x y z
N LEU A 1 42.52 -21.79 -6.96
CA LEU A 1 42.31 -20.33 -7.01
C LEU A 1 43.43 -19.59 -7.74
N ILE A 2 44.70 -19.73 -7.33
CA ILE A 2 45.85 -19.11 -8.04
C ILE A 2 45.84 -19.45 -9.55
N PHE A 3 45.64 -20.73 -9.88
CA PHE A 3 45.51 -21.16 -11.28
C PHE A 3 44.40 -20.42 -12.03
N LEU A 4 43.18 -20.37 -11.47
CA LEU A 4 42.03 -19.68 -12.07
C LEU A 4 42.31 -18.18 -12.31
N LEU A 5 42.95 -17.53 -11.34
CA LEU A 5 43.32 -16.11 -11.43
C LEU A 5 44.46 -15.86 -12.44
N SER A 6 45.37 -16.83 -12.61
CA SER A 6 46.50 -16.72 -13.54
C SER A 6 46.13 -17.01 -15.00
N LYS A 7 45.09 -17.83 -15.21
CA LYS A 7 44.63 -18.29 -16.53
C LYS A 7 43.33 -17.62 -16.98
N ASP A 8 42.84 -16.65 -16.21
CA ASP A 8 41.59 -15.93 -16.45
C ASP A 8 40.43 -16.87 -16.84
N CYS A 9 40.22 -17.90 -16.03
CA CYS A 9 39.23 -18.94 -16.30
C CYS A 9 37.79 -18.40 -16.30
N SER A 10 36.85 -19.19 -16.85
CA SER A 10 35.44 -18.80 -16.87
C SER A 10 34.82 -18.73 -15.47
N ASP A 11 33.72 -18.00 -15.34
CA ASP A 11 32.95 -17.92 -14.10
C ASP A 11 32.45 -19.31 -13.66
N GLU A 12 31.99 -20.12 -14.62
CA GLU A 12 31.54 -21.49 -14.39
C GLU A 12 32.65 -22.37 -13.81
N ALA A 13 33.88 -22.26 -14.33
CA ALA A 13 35.01 -23.01 -13.80
C ALA A 13 35.32 -22.66 -12.32
N PHE A 14 35.13 -21.39 -11.93
CA PHE A 14 35.24 -20.98 -10.53
C PHE A 14 34.06 -21.48 -9.70
N LEU A 15 32.82 -21.35 -10.20
CA LEU A 15 31.62 -21.74 -9.48
C LEU A 15 31.62 -23.25 -9.19
N ASP A 16 31.87 -24.07 -10.21
CA ASP A 16 31.79 -25.53 -10.11
C ASP A 16 33.05 -26.12 -9.46
N GLY A 17 34.23 -25.56 -9.78
CA GLY A 17 35.51 -26.09 -9.31
C GLY A 17 35.93 -25.61 -7.92
N VAL A 18 35.41 -24.47 -7.44
CA VAL A 18 35.84 -23.86 -6.18
C VAL A 18 34.68 -23.51 -5.27
N LEU A 19 33.71 -22.73 -5.72
CA LEU A 19 32.64 -22.23 -4.85
C LEU A 19 31.76 -23.38 -4.35
N GLN A 20 31.19 -24.17 -5.26
CA GLN A 20 30.24 -25.23 -4.92
C GLN A 20 30.87 -26.30 -4.01
N PRO A 21 32.07 -26.86 -4.30
CA PRO A 21 32.73 -27.80 -3.40
C PRO A 21 33.03 -27.19 -2.02
N SER A 22 33.33 -25.89 -1.97
CA SER A 22 33.57 -25.19 -0.70
C SER A 22 32.29 -25.02 0.11
N LEU A 23 31.14 -24.82 -0.54
CA LEU A 23 29.84 -24.75 0.14
C LEU A 23 29.43 -26.12 0.68
N GLU A 24 29.52 -27.17 -0.14
CA GLU A 24 29.15 -28.54 0.23
C GLU A 24 29.98 -29.08 1.40
N ARG A 25 31.26 -28.70 1.47
CA ARG A 25 32.19 -29.11 2.55
C ARG A 25 32.21 -28.18 3.76
N GLY A 26 31.37 -27.13 3.79
CA GLY A 26 31.37 -26.14 4.87
C GLY A 26 32.65 -25.28 4.95
N LEU A 27 33.44 -25.23 3.88
CA LEU A 27 34.71 -24.52 3.77
C LEU A 27 34.56 -23.06 3.28
N PHE A 28 33.34 -22.52 3.24
CA PHE A 28 33.08 -21.18 2.71
C PHE A 28 33.87 -20.07 3.43
N SER A 29 33.99 -20.14 4.77
CA SER A 29 34.82 -19.19 5.51
C SER A 29 36.31 -19.32 5.20
N LYS A 30 36.80 -20.55 4.99
CA LYS A 30 38.20 -20.80 4.59
C LYS A 30 38.47 -20.25 3.18
N LEU A 31 37.54 -20.44 2.25
CA LEU A 31 37.62 -19.88 0.90
C LEU A 31 37.73 -18.35 0.93
N ARG A 32 36.90 -17.66 1.74
CA ARG A 32 36.98 -16.20 1.92
C ARG A 32 38.34 -15.75 2.44
N GLY A 33 38.87 -16.42 3.47
CA GLY A 33 40.21 -16.10 4.00
C GLY A 33 41.35 -16.38 3.00
N ILE A 34 41.20 -17.34 2.08
CA ILE A 34 42.16 -17.56 1.00
C ILE A 34 42.07 -16.44 -0.04
N ILE A 35 40.86 -16.03 -0.42
CA ILE A 35 40.64 -14.91 -1.35
C ILE A 35 41.25 -13.62 -0.78
N GLU A 36 40.98 -13.30 0.48
CA GLU A 36 41.51 -12.11 1.16
C GLU A 36 43.05 -12.10 1.21
N LYS A 37 43.68 -13.25 1.45
CA LYS A 37 45.15 -13.36 1.44
C LYS A 37 45.75 -13.19 0.05
N LEU A 38 45.06 -13.63 -1.00
CA LEU A 38 45.56 -13.59 -2.39
C LEU A 38 45.24 -12.27 -3.10
N ASP A 39 44.13 -11.63 -2.73
CA ASP A 39 43.63 -10.40 -3.35
C ASP A 39 42.95 -9.52 -2.29
N PRO A 40 43.73 -8.82 -1.42
CA PRO A 40 43.18 -8.03 -0.33
C PRO A 40 42.25 -6.89 -0.78
N SER A 41 42.41 -6.38 -2.02
CA SER A 41 41.52 -5.35 -2.58
C SER A 41 40.25 -5.93 -3.23
N LEU A 42 40.21 -7.25 -3.44
CA LEU A 42 39.14 -7.99 -4.12
C LEU A 42 38.93 -7.61 -5.60
N ASP A 43 39.84 -6.82 -6.20
CA ASP A 43 39.67 -6.32 -7.55
C ASP A 43 39.80 -7.45 -8.58
N ARG A 44 40.79 -8.34 -8.40
CA ARG A 44 41.05 -9.46 -9.34
C ARG A 44 39.98 -10.54 -9.21
N CYS A 45 39.46 -10.76 -8.02
CA CYS A 45 38.41 -11.73 -7.74
C CYS A 45 36.99 -11.17 -7.97
N SER A 46 36.85 -9.86 -8.23
CA SER A 46 35.57 -9.17 -8.29
C SER A 46 34.55 -9.87 -9.19
N ARG A 47 34.94 -10.21 -10.42
CA ARG A 47 34.12 -10.95 -11.38
C ARG A 47 33.54 -12.25 -10.77
N TYR A 48 34.39 -13.08 -10.19
CA TYR A 48 33.99 -14.34 -9.56
C TYR A 48 33.12 -14.14 -8.31
N LEU A 49 33.39 -13.11 -7.51
CA LEU A 49 32.59 -12.77 -6.34
C LEU A 49 31.17 -12.32 -6.73
N ILE A 50 31.04 -11.60 -7.84
CA ILE A 50 29.74 -11.21 -8.41
C ILE A 50 29.00 -12.43 -8.96
N ALA A 51 29.68 -13.29 -9.72
CA ALA A 51 29.11 -14.54 -10.21
C ALA A 51 28.63 -15.43 -9.04
N SER A 52 29.41 -15.50 -7.96
CA SER A 52 29.05 -16.20 -6.73
C SER A 52 27.80 -15.63 -6.08
N CYS A 53 27.68 -14.30 -5.99
CA CYS A 53 26.45 -13.67 -5.48
C CYS A 53 25.22 -14.07 -6.31
N GLN A 54 25.33 -14.04 -7.64
CA GLN A 54 24.24 -14.44 -8.53
C GLN A 54 23.89 -15.92 -8.37
N PHE A 55 24.90 -16.80 -8.31
CA PHE A 55 24.73 -18.23 -8.09
C PHE A 55 24.00 -18.52 -6.77
N LEU A 56 24.46 -17.94 -5.66
CA LEU A 56 23.86 -18.10 -4.34
C LEU A 56 22.42 -17.58 -4.32
N GLN A 57 22.14 -16.46 -4.99
CA GLN A 57 20.79 -15.91 -5.13
C GLN A 57 19.85 -16.86 -5.90
N ARG A 58 20.31 -17.44 -7.01
CA ARG A 58 19.52 -18.40 -7.82
C ARG A 58 19.26 -19.70 -7.05
N ARG A 59 20.22 -20.17 -6.26
CA ARG A 59 20.10 -21.37 -5.41
C ARG A 59 19.32 -21.14 -4.11
N GLY A 60 18.95 -19.91 -3.80
CA GLY A 60 18.25 -19.58 -2.56
C GLY A 60 19.12 -19.62 -1.30
N LEU A 61 20.45 -19.61 -1.42
CA LEU A 61 21.41 -19.71 -0.32
C LEU A 61 21.69 -18.34 0.31
N TYR A 62 20.67 -17.70 0.86
CA TYR A 62 20.73 -16.29 1.27
C TYR A 62 21.66 -16.00 2.45
N HIS A 63 21.88 -16.95 3.36
CA HIS A 63 22.84 -16.76 4.46
C HIS A 63 24.28 -16.70 3.95
N CYS A 64 24.67 -17.59 3.03
CA CYS A 64 25.97 -17.54 2.36
C CYS A 64 26.09 -16.27 1.50
N LEU A 65 25.01 -15.89 0.80
CA LEU A 65 24.97 -14.65 0.02
C LEU A 65 25.23 -13.42 0.90
N TYR A 66 24.55 -13.32 2.04
CA TYR A 66 24.72 -12.21 2.98
C TYR A 66 26.16 -12.16 3.53
N GLN A 67 26.71 -13.30 3.93
CA GLN A 67 28.09 -13.41 4.38
C GLN A 67 29.11 -13.00 3.30
N LEU A 68 28.83 -13.30 2.03
CA LEU A 68 29.65 -12.89 0.90
C LEU A 68 29.57 -11.38 0.67
N GLN A 69 28.37 -10.81 0.71
CA GLN A 69 28.15 -9.37 0.52
C GLN A 69 28.83 -8.56 1.63
N GLN A 70 28.80 -9.03 2.89
CA GLN A 70 29.54 -8.42 3.99
C GLN A 70 31.05 -8.48 3.76
N PHE A 71 31.57 -9.63 3.32
CA PHE A 71 32.99 -9.80 2.98
C PHE A 71 33.43 -8.84 1.87
N MET A 72 32.59 -8.67 0.86
CA MET A 72 32.80 -7.73 -0.25
C MET A 72 32.63 -6.26 0.14
N MET A 73 32.15 -5.98 1.37
CA MET A 73 31.68 -4.67 1.82
C MET A 73 30.64 -4.06 0.84
N ASP A 74 29.83 -4.90 0.20
CA ASP A 74 28.71 -4.46 -0.64
C ASP A 74 27.49 -4.21 0.25
N HIS A 75 27.53 -3.07 0.94
CA HIS A 75 26.51 -2.65 1.90
C HIS A 75 25.12 -2.56 1.27
N VAL A 76 25.00 -2.11 0.02
CA VAL A 76 23.69 -1.99 -0.65
C VAL A 76 23.08 -3.38 -0.87
N ARG A 77 23.85 -4.35 -1.41
CA ARG A 77 23.32 -5.72 -1.57
C ARG A 77 23.06 -6.39 -0.23
N ALA A 78 23.92 -6.20 0.76
CA ALA A 78 23.74 -6.71 2.12
C ALA A 78 22.43 -6.20 2.74
N ALA A 79 22.11 -4.92 2.57
CA ALA A 79 20.85 -4.32 3.02
C ALA A 79 19.63 -4.98 2.36
N MET A 80 19.66 -5.20 1.04
CA MET A 80 18.55 -5.84 0.32
C MET A 80 18.35 -7.30 0.77
N THR A 81 19.44 -8.04 1.04
CA THR A 81 19.35 -9.39 1.59
C THR A 81 18.76 -9.38 3.01
N CYS A 82 19.10 -8.40 3.84
CA CYS A 82 18.46 -8.20 5.15
C CYS A 82 16.95 -7.93 5.03
N ILE A 83 16.50 -7.09 4.08
CA ILE A 83 15.07 -6.88 3.81
C ILE A 83 14.40 -8.20 3.43
N ARG A 84 15.07 -9.04 2.64
CA ARG A 84 14.56 -10.38 2.30
C ARG A 84 14.46 -11.29 3.52
N PHE A 85 15.42 -11.27 4.43
CA PHE A 85 15.34 -12.04 5.68
C PHE A 85 14.21 -11.57 6.59
N PHE A 86 13.84 -10.29 6.55
CA PHE A 86 12.71 -9.75 7.30
C PHE A 86 11.35 -10.30 6.83
N THR A 87 11.20 -10.64 5.55
CA THR A 87 9.92 -11.18 5.03
C THR A 87 9.92 -12.70 4.90
N HIS A 88 11.06 -13.34 5.09
CA HIS A 88 11.23 -14.76 4.80
C HIS A 88 10.47 -15.65 5.79
N GLY A 89 9.54 -16.44 5.26
CA GLY A 89 8.78 -17.43 6.03
C GLY A 89 7.79 -16.83 7.04
N ALA A 90 7.59 -15.52 7.04
CA ALA A 90 6.64 -14.87 7.94
C ALA A 90 5.20 -14.98 7.41
N SER A 91 4.28 -15.44 8.26
CA SER A 91 2.83 -15.55 7.99
C SER A 91 1.95 -14.64 8.85
N SER A 92 2.51 -13.98 9.88
CA SER A 92 1.83 -12.95 10.69
C SER A 92 2.74 -11.73 10.99
N TYR A 93 2.14 -10.62 11.43
CA TYR A 93 2.92 -9.47 11.92
C TYR A 93 3.54 -9.74 13.29
N LEU A 94 3.07 -10.74 14.03
CA LEU A 94 3.78 -11.28 15.19
C LEU A 94 5.18 -11.76 14.81
N GLN A 95 5.28 -12.63 13.80
CA GLN A 95 6.56 -13.15 13.30
C GLN A 95 7.43 -12.07 12.65
N LEU A 96 6.85 -11.14 11.88
CA LEU A 96 7.59 -9.98 11.37
C LEU A 96 8.16 -9.13 12.52
N GLY A 97 7.44 -9.04 13.63
CA GLY A 97 7.89 -8.38 14.85
C GLY A 97 9.20 -8.97 15.40
N GLU A 98 9.30 -10.29 15.46
CA GLU A 98 10.51 -11.01 15.89
C GLU A 98 11.68 -10.84 14.90
N GLN A 99 11.35 -10.64 13.62
CA GLN A 99 12.32 -10.47 12.54
C GLN A 99 12.78 -9.00 12.34
N GLN A 100 12.27 -8.03 13.12
CA GLN A 100 12.61 -6.60 12.99
C GLN A 100 14.11 -6.30 13.03
N ARG A 101 14.90 -7.12 13.72
CA ARG A 101 16.37 -7.03 13.76
C ARG A 101 17.01 -6.97 12.37
N TRP A 102 16.41 -7.60 11.37
CA TRP A 102 16.90 -7.58 10.00
C TRP A 102 16.73 -6.22 9.33
N LEU A 103 15.63 -5.51 9.61
CA LEU A 103 15.43 -4.14 9.12
C LEU A 103 16.39 -3.16 9.79
N VAL A 104 16.67 -3.35 11.08
CA VAL A 104 17.69 -2.56 11.79
C VAL A 104 19.06 -2.75 11.13
N ARG A 105 19.47 -4.00 10.86
CA ARG A 105 20.71 -4.30 10.13
C ARG A 105 20.74 -3.74 8.71
N ALA A 106 19.62 -3.82 7.98
CA ALA A 106 19.53 -3.24 6.63
C ALA A 106 19.81 -1.73 6.66
N LYS A 107 19.24 -1.03 7.65
CA LYS A 107 19.45 0.40 7.85
C LYS A 107 20.90 0.72 8.21
N GLU A 108 21.55 -0.08 9.05
CA GLU A 108 22.96 0.06 9.40
C GLU A 108 23.86 -0.01 8.15
N HIS A 109 23.67 -1.02 7.30
CA HIS A 109 24.40 -1.14 6.03
C HIS A 109 24.23 0.10 5.15
N LEU A 110 22.99 0.58 4.97
CA LEU A 110 22.72 1.78 4.17
C LEU A 110 23.35 3.04 4.77
N ARG A 111 23.40 3.16 6.10
CA ARG A 111 24.11 4.26 6.78
C ARG A 111 25.61 4.20 6.54
N THR A 112 26.23 3.02 6.70
CA THR A 112 27.66 2.84 6.42
C THR A 112 27.99 3.18 4.98
N TYR A 113 27.16 2.74 4.02
CA TYR A 113 27.30 3.11 2.62
C TYR A 113 27.31 4.63 2.41
N LEU A 114 26.36 5.36 3.02
CA LEU A 114 26.30 6.83 2.88
C LEU A 114 27.53 7.52 3.49
N GLN A 115 28.01 7.06 4.65
CA GLN A 115 29.22 7.58 5.28
C GLN A 115 30.45 7.37 4.39
N GLU A 116 30.58 6.19 3.79
CA GLU A 116 31.66 5.89 2.84
C GLU A 116 31.59 6.76 1.57
N GLN A 117 30.39 7.08 1.07
CA GLN A 117 30.24 7.98 -0.07
C GLN A 117 30.59 9.44 0.28
N GLN A 118 30.22 9.91 1.47
CA GLN A 118 30.49 11.28 1.93
C GLN A 118 31.98 11.50 2.27
N GLY A 119 32.64 10.50 2.86
CA GLY A 119 34.08 10.55 3.17
C GLY A 119 35.00 10.66 1.95
N ARG A 120 34.47 10.50 0.73
CA ARG A 120 35.20 10.70 -0.54
C ARG A 120 35.28 12.17 -0.98
N GLY A 121 34.59 13.09 -0.29
CA GLY A 121 34.43 14.50 -0.68
C GLY A 121 35.52 15.47 -0.23
N SER A 122 36.53 15.06 0.55
CA SER A 122 37.61 15.95 0.98
C SER A 122 38.98 15.27 0.88
N GLY A 123 39.73 15.60 -0.18
CA GLY A 123 41.19 15.48 -0.17
C GLY A 123 41.86 14.15 -0.58
N ARG A 124 41.15 13.08 -0.98
CA ARG A 124 41.83 11.84 -1.41
C ARG A 124 41.18 11.18 -2.64
N LYS A 125 41.48 11.74 -3.81
CA LYS A 125 41.39 11.05 -5.12
C LYS A 125 42.38 9.89 -5.13
N LYS A 126 42.08 8.78 -4.43
CA LYS A 126 42.83 7.53 -4.54
C LYS A 126 41.97 6.33 -4.12
N SER A 127 41.05 5.95 -5.01
CA SER A 127 40.85 4.54 -5.41
C SER A 127 39.68 4.49 -6.40
N MET A 128 40.02 4.41 -7.68
CA MET A 128 39.17 3.91 -8.77
C MET A 128 38.99 2.37 -8.66
N GLY A 129 38.81 1.83 -7.45
CA GLY A 129 38.99 0.39 -7.17
C GLY A 129 37.80 -0.26 -6.46
N ASN A 130 36.56 0.02 -6.87
CA ASN A 130 35.40 -0.73 -6.36
C ASN A 130 34.17 -0.71 -7.28
N THR A 131 34.39 -0.76 -8.60
CA THR A 131 33.32 -0.75 -9.62
C THR A 131 32.36 -1.95 -9.49
N PHE A 132 32.76 -3.00 -8.79
CA PHE A 132 31.94 -4.20 -8.61
C PHE A 132 30.86 -4.05 -7.51
N ARG A 133 31.06 -3.16 -6.54
CA ARG A 133 30.07 -2.91 -5.48
C ARG A 133 28.84 -2.26 -6.07
N LYS A 134 27.65 -2.65 -5.61
CA LYS A 134 26.42 -2.01 -6.07
C LYS A 134 26.40 -0.56 -5.62
N MET A 135 26.39 0.35 -6.59
CA MET A 135 26.22 1.77 -6.38
C MET A 135 24.74 2.15 -6.41
N MET A 136 24.40 3.15 -5.63
CA MET A 136 23.07 3.73 -5.51
C MET A 136 23.21 5.22 -5.16
N SER A 137 22.32 6.06 -5.68
CA SER A 137 22.34 7.49 -5.38
C SER A 137 22.03 7.75 -3.91
N SER A 138 22.58 8.83 -3.34
CA SER A 138 22.30 9.21 -1.95
C SER A 138 20.81 9.46 -1.67
N SER A 139 20.06 9.92 -2.68
CA SER A 139 18.61 10.09 -2.62
C SER A 139 17.87 8.75 -2.57
N ASP A 140 18.29 7.77 -3.37
CA ASP A 140 17.67 6.44 -3.38
C ASP A 140 17.95 5.70 -2.08
N VAL A 141 19.17 5.79 -1.56
CA VAL A 141 19.52 5.21 -0.26
C VAL A 141 18.69 5.85 0.87
N SER A 142 18.56 7.18 0.86
CA SER A 142 17.69 7.88 1.82
C SER A 142 16.23 7.41 1.71
N ARG A 143 15.70 7.23 0.49
CA ARG A 143 14.34 6.70 0.26
C ARG A 143 14.18 5.29 0.81
N HIS A 144 15.16 4.41 0.60
CA HIS A 144 15.16 3.06 1.17
C HIS A 144 15.21 3.09 2.69
N MET A 145 16.03 3.96 3.29
CA MET A 145 16.08 4.12 4.74
C MET A 145 14.74 4.59 5.32
N ASN A 146 14.10 5.58 4.70
CA ASN A 146 12.79 6.08 5.12
C ASN A 146 11.73 4.97 5.02
N THR A 147 11.76 4.18 3.94
CA THR A 147 10.87 3.01 3.77
C THR A 147 11.08 1.98 4.88
N ILE A 148 12.33 1.70 5.25
CA ILE A 148 12.67 0.77 6.34
C ILE A 148 12.16 1.29 7.69
N GLU A 149 12.31 2.59 7.95
CA GLU A 149 11.82 3.22 9.18
C GLU A 149 10.30 3.15 9.29
N LEU A 150 9.59 3.52 8.21
CA LEU A 150 8.14 3.42 8.17
C LEU A 150 7.67 1.96 8.29
N GLN A 151 8.36 1.01 7.66
CA GLN A 151 8.03 -0.41 7.81
C GLN A 151 8.24 -0.91 9.24
N LEU A 152 9.29 -0.46 9.94
CA LEU A 152 9.50 -0.78 11.36
C LEU A 152 8.34 -0.27 12.21
N GLU A 153 7.88 0.96 11.95
CA GLU A 153 6.73 1.54 12.64
C GLU A 153 5.43 0.77 12.37
N VAL A 154 5.11 0.50 11.10
CA VAL A 154 3.98 -0.34 10.67
C VAL A 154 4.02 -1.71 11.35
N THR A 155 5.20 -2.33 11.38
CA THR A 155 5.36 -3.67 11.96
C THR A 155 5.14 -3.64 13.47
N ARG A 156 5.68 -2.65 14.18
CA ARG A 156 5.46 -2.48 15.63
C ARG A 156 4.00 -2.22 15.96
N PHE A 157 3.33 -1.39 15.17
CA PHE A 157 1.91 -1.11 15.34
C PHE A 157 1.09 -2.39 15.18
N LEU A 158 1.21 -3.07 14.04
CA LEU A 158 0.43 -4.28 13.75
C LEU A 158 0.79 -5.46 14.66
N HIS A 159 2.04 -5.59 15.08
CA HIS A 159 2.46 -6.57 16.09
C HIS A 159 1.73 -6.36 17.42
N ARG A 160 1.61 -5.11 17.89
CA ARG A 160 0.84 -4.77 19.11
C ARG A 160 -0.64 -5.08 18.95
N CYS A 161 -1.22 -4.74 17.81
CA CYS A 161 -2.63 -5.02 17.48
C CYS A 161 -2.94 -6.52 17.49
N GLU A 162 -2.16 -7.34 16.78
CA GLU A 162 -2.34 -8.80 16.72
C GLU A 162 -2.09 -9.44 18.11
N SER A 163 -1.13 -8.93 18.88
CA SER A 163 -0.87 -9.40 20.26
C SER A 163 -2.03 -9.12 21.21
N ALA A 164 -2.68 -7.96 21.08
CA ALA A 164 -3.83 -7.59 21.90
C ALA A 164 -5.08 -8.39 21.52
N SER A 165 -5.31 -8.60 20.22
CA SER A 165 -6.46 -9.35 19.71
C SER A 165 -6.40 -10.83 20.09
N SER A 166 -5.20 -11.42 20.10
CA SER A 166 -4.95 -12.81 20.51
C SER A 166 -5.30 -13.09 21.98
N LYS A 167 -5.33 -12.05 22.84
CA LYS A 167 -5.73 -12.16 24.26
C LYS A 167 -7.24 -11.99 24.48
N SER A 168 -7.97 -11.50 23.48
CA SER A 168 -9.36 -11.06 23.62
C SER A 168 -10.37 -11.93 22.87
N SER A 169 -9.97 -12.73 21.87
CA SER A 169 -10.91 -13.64 21.20
C SER A 169 -10.19 -14.73 20.38
N LYS A 170 -10.63 -15.98 20.55
CA LYS A 170 -10.35 -17.10 19.64
C LYS A 170 -11.33 -17.05 18.47
N THR A 171 -11.24 -16.06 17.59
CA THR A 171 -12.06 -16.04 16.37
C THR A 171 -11.33 -15.40 15.19
N SER A 172 -10.92 -16.28 14.28
CA SER A 172 -10.74 -16.10 12.84
C SER A 172 -9.90 -14.93 12.32
N THR A 173 -8.70 -15.26 11.86
CA THR A 173 -8.25 -14.83 10.53
C THR A 173 -7.92 -16.08 9.71
N LEU A 174 -8.95 -16.64 9.05
CA LEU A 174 -8.73 -17.37 7.81
C LEU A 174 -8.22 -16.36 6.78
N SER A 175 -6.91 -16.37 6.55
CA SER A 175 -6.35 -16.05 5.24
C SER A 175 -5.56 -17.26 4.78
N SER A 176 -6.31 -18.30 4.42
CA SER A 176 -5.84 -19.38 3.56
C SER A 176 -5.68 -18.81 2.15
N GLY A 177 -4.46 -18.45 1.82
CA GLY A 177 -4.04 -18.01 0.50
C GLY A 177 -2.53 -17.81 0.54
N SER A 178 -1.80 -18.57 -0.27
CA SER A 178 -0.34 -18.63 -0.35
C SER A 178 0.29 -17.35 -0.92
N THR A 179 0.00 -16.20 -0.32
CA THR A 179 0.54 -14.89 -0.68
C THR A 179 1.33 -14.32 0.49
N SER A 180 2.59 -13.97 0.25
CA SER A 180 3.46 -13.31 1.22
C SER A 180 2.75 -12.16 1.93
N LEU A 181 2.96 -12.01 3.24
CA LEU A 181 2.42 -10.91 4.03
C LEU A 181 2.65 -9.55 3.34
N PRO A 182 1.64 -8.65 3.33
CA PRO A 182 1.80 -7.35 2.72
C PRO A 182 2.81 -6.51 3.51
N THR A 183 3.80 -5.95 2.82
CA THR A 183 4.80 -5.04 3.38
C THR A 183 5.05 -3.87 2.43
N LEU A 184 5.64 -2.80 2.94
CA LEU A 184 5.97 -1.60 2.17
C LEU A 184 7.07 -1.83 1.12
N PHE A 185 7.70 -2.99 1.11
CA PHE A 185 8.67 -3.40 0.09
C PHE A 185 8.01 -3.95 -1.19
N GLY A 186 6.68 -4.12 -1.19
CA GLY A 186 5.91 -4.54 -2.35
C GLY A 186 5.58 -3.41 -3.33
N GLY A 187 4.86 -3.75 -4.39
CA GLY A 187 4.28 -2.77 -5.32
C GLY A 187 3.13 -1.96 -4.69
N SER A 188 2.65 -0.96 -5.41
CA SER A 188 1.51 -0.11 -5.00
C SER A 188 0.28 -0.87 -4.49
N PRO A 189 -0.21 -1.97 -5.12
CA PRO A 189 -1.37 -2.70 -4.60
C PRO A 189 -1.10 -3.29 -3.21
N VAL A 190 0.10 -3.84 -2.97
CA VAL A 190 0.49 -4.39 -1.67
C VAL A 190 0.57 -3.29 -0.61
N LYS A 191 1.10 -2.10 -0.97
CA LYS A 191 1.16 -0.94 -0.07
C LYS A 191 -0.22 -0.42 0.32
N ILE A 192 -1.18 -0.42 -0.61
CA ILE A 192 -2.59 -0.12 -0.32
C ILE A 192 -3.14 -1.11 0.71
N GLU A 193 -2.81 -2.40 0.60
CA GLU A 193 -3.22 -3.39 1.60
C GLU A 193 -2.58 -3.16 2.97
N VAL A 194 -1.31 -2.76 3.01
CA VAL A 194 -0.64 -2.36 4.27
C VAL A 194 -1.36 -1.17 4.89
N ALA A 195 -1.62 -0.11 4.13
CA ALA A 195 -2.31 1.08 4.63
C ALA A 195 -3.70 0.74 5.17
N CYS A 196 -4.47 -0.09 4.45
CA CYS A 196 -5.76 -0.59 4.94
C CYS A 196 -5.62 -1.41 6.23
N LYS A 197 -4.63 -2.31 6.31
CA LYS A 197 -4.43 -3.16 7.49
C LYS A 197 -4.02 -2.35 8.71
N VAL A 198 -3.18 -1.34 8.54
CA VAL A 198 -2.79 -0.39 9.60
C VAL A 198 -4.01 0.42 10.07
N MET A 199 -4.78 0.99 9.14
CA MET A 199 -5.95 1.81 9.47
C MET A 199 -7.01 1.04 10.26
N LEU A 200 -7.18 -0.25 9.97
CA LEU A 200 -8.16 -1.12 10.60
C LEU A 200 -7.59 -1.97 11.75
N GLY A 201 -6.30 -1.83 12.07
CA GLY A 201 -5.62 -2.68 13.04
C GLY A 201 -5.75 -2.19 14.48
N GLY A 202 -5.94 -0.88 14.69
CA GLY A 202 -6.06 -0.26 16.02
C GLY A 202 -7.38 -0.57 16.72
N LYS A 203 -7.53 -0.10 17.96
CA LYS A 203 -8.81 -0.14 18.67
C LYS A 203 -9.86 0.79 18.04
N ASN A 204 -9.38 1.86 17.42
CA ASN A 204 -10.14 2.83 16.65
C ASN A 204 -9.35 3.23 15.40
N ILE A 205 -9.98 3.97 14.48
CA ILE A 205 -9.33 4.40 13.24
C ILE A 205 -8.21 5.41 13.51
N GLU A 206 -8.40 6.28 14.50
CA GLU A 206 -7.45 7.35 14.84
C GLU A 206 -6.04 6.80 15.19
N GLU A 207 -5.95 5.69 15.92
CA GLU A 207 -4.68 5.03 16.29
C GLU A 207 -3.83 4.62 15.07
N GLY A 208 -4.48 4.15 13.99
CA GLY A 208 -3.81 3.69 12.77
C GLY A 208 -3.76 4.72 11.65
N PHE A 209 -4.60 5.76 11.70
CA PHE A 209 -4.78 6.70 10.60
C PHE A 209 -3.49 7.47 10.28
N GLY A 210 -2.77 7.97 11.29
CA GLY A 210 -1.54 8.73 11.05
C GLY A 210 -0.46 7.93 10.33
N ILE A 211 -0.31 6.65 10.66
CA ILE A 211 0.65 5.75 10.00
C ILE A 211 0.18 5.45 8.57
N ALA A 212 -1.11 5.12 8.39
CA ALA A 212 -1.67 4.86 7.07
C ALA A 212 -1.59 6.09 6.15
N TYR A 213 -1.82 7.28 6.69
CA TYR A 213 -1.70 8.55 5.99
C TYR A 213 -0.26 8.79 5.51
N ARG A 214 0.74 8.56 6.37
CA ARG A 214 2.16 8.63 5.96
C ARG A 214 2.50 7.63 4.86
N VAL A 215 1.97 6.41 4.92
CA VAL A 215 2.12 5.43 3.83
C VAL A 215 1.53 5.95 2.52
N ILE A 216 0.35 6.58 2.56
CA ILE A 216 -0.28 7.17 1.37
C ILE A 216 0.61 8.28 0.78
N GLN A 217 1.11 9.19 1.63
CA GLN A 217 1.91 10.34 1.21
C GLN A 217 3.30 9.93 0.70
N ASP A 218 4.05 9.13 1.48
CA ASP A 218 5.43 8.75 1.16
C ASP A 218 5.55 7.93 -0.13
N PHE A 219 4.50 7.15 -0.46
CA PHE A 219 4.45 6.34 -1.67
C PHE A 219 3.55 6.91 -2.77
N GLN A 220 2.98 8.10 -2.58
CA GLN A 220 2.08 8.76 -3.54
C GLN A 220 0.94 7.82 -3.99
N LEU A 221 0.32 7.12 -3.03
CA LEU A 221 -0.80 6.24 -3.32
C LEU A 221 -2.06 7.05 -3.58
N GLU A 222 -2.98 6.48 -4.35
CA GLU A 222 -4.32 7.04 -4.51
C GLU A 222 -5.08 6.95 -3.18
N ALA A 223 -5.17 8.08 -2.47
CA ALA A 223 -5.77 8.15 -1.14
C ALA A 223 -7.22 7.64 -1.14
N GLN A 224 -8.02 8.03 -2.13
CA GLN A 224 -9.42 7.63 -2.27
C GLN A 224 -9.56 6.11 -2.37
N ALA A 225 -8.70 5.44 -3.15
CA ALA A 225 -8.73 3.98 -3.27
C ALA A 225 -8.44 3.27 -1.93
N VAL A 226 -7.53 3.82 -1.12
CA VAL A 226 -7.24 3.29 0.22
C VAL A 226 -8.43 3.49 1.16
N TYR A 227 -8.98 4.70 1.22
CA TYR A 227 -10.11 5.01 2.11
C TYR A 227 -11.37 4.24 1.73
N VAL A 228 -11.68 4.13 0.44
CA VAL A 228 -12.82 3.34 -0.06
C VAL A 228 -12.65 1.86 0.29
N ARG A 229 -11.45 1.30 0.10
CA ARG A 229 -11.17 -0.11 0.45
C ARG A 229 -11.28 -0.35 1.96
N ALA A 230 -10.84 0.59 2.79
CA ALA A 230 -11.00 0.52 4.25
C ALA A 230 -12.48 0.64 4.65
N GLY A 231 -13.20 1.60 4.08
CA GLY A 231 -14.64 1.81 4.28
C GLY A 231 -15.47 0.57 3.92
N HIS A 232 -15.21 -0.05 2.76
CA HIS A 232 -15.87 -1.29 2.37
C HIS A 232 -15.67 -2.42 3.39
N ARG A 233 -14.47 -2.55 3.97
CA ARG A 233 -14.20 -3.57 5.00
C ARG A 233 -14.98 -3.29 6.29
N LEU A 234 -15.03 -2.02 6.72
CA LEU A 234 -15.80 -1.61 7.91
C LEU A 234 -17.30 -1.85 7.74
N VAL A 235 -17.85 -1.48 6.58
CA VAL A 235 -19.27 -1.70 6.25
C VAL A 235 -19.61 -3.19 6.24
N ARG A 236 -18.77 -4.03 5.65
CA ARG A 236 -18.97 -5.50 5.66
C ARG A 236 -18.91 -6.10 7.06
N GLN A 237 -18.20 -5.45 7.99
CA GLN A 237 -18.16 -5.82 9.40
C GLN A 237 -19.24 -5.13 10.23
N ARG A 238 -20.16 -4.38 9.60
CA ARG A 238 -21.22 -3.58 10.24
C ARG A 238 -20.72 -2.55 11.26
N GLN A 239 -19.48 -2.06 11.08
CA GLN A 239 -18.85 -1.08 11.97
C GLN A 239 -19.06 0.36 11.49
N TYR A 240 -20.31 0.82 11.43
CA TYR A 240 -20.66 2.16 10.93
C TYR A 240 -20.08 3.30 11.78
N GLY A 241 -19.90 3.09 13.10
CA GLY A 241 -19.21 4.06 13.97
C GLY A 241 -17.75 4.29 13.55
N ALA A 242 -17.04 3.24 13.12
CA ALA A 242 -15.68 3.36 12.61
C ALA A 242 -15.64 4.01 11.22
N VAL A 243 -16.67 3.83 10.38
CA VAL A 243 -16.80 4.55 9.10
C VAL A 243 -16.90 6.05 9.35
N ARG A 244 -17.68 6.49 10.34
CA ARG A 244 -17.76 7.91 10.74
C ARG A 244 -16.42 8.44 11.26
N GLN A 245 -15.71 7.67 12.07
CA GLN A 245 -14.36 8.05 12.50
C GLN A 245 -13.40 8.19 11.31
N LEU A 246 -13.46 7.27 10.34
CA LEU A 246 -12.69 7.37 9.11
C LEU A 246 -13.00 8.66 8.35
N LEU A 247 -14.29 9.00 8.17
CA LEU A 247 -14.71 10.23 7.49
C LEU A 247 -14.20 11.48 8.22
N LYS A 248 -14.24 11.48 9.55
CA LYS A 248 -13.69 12.55 10.39
C LYS A 248 -12.18 12.68 10.18
N CYS A 249 -11.42 11.59 10.29
CA CYS A 249 -9.96 11.61 10.06
C CYS A 249 -9.60 12.06 8.64
N VAL A 250 -10.33 11.60 7.63
CA VAL A 250 -10.14 12.00 6.23
C VAL A 250 -10.42 13.50 6.07
N GLY A 251 -11.50 14.02 6.66
CA GLY A 251 -11.82 15.45 6.63
C GLY A 251 -10.80 16.33 7.37
N GLU A 252 -10.27 15.86 8.50
CA GLU A 252 -9.26 16.56 9.30
C GLU A 252 -7.85 16.48 8.71
N SER A 253 -7.60 15.54 7.78
CA SER A 253 -6.29 15.37 7.12
C SER A 253 -5.87 16.54 6.23
N GLY A 254 -6.80 17.43 5.86
CA GLY A 254 -6.53 18.62 5.04
C GLY A 254 -6.22 18.34 3.56
N THR A 255 -6.15 17.08 3.14
CA THR A 255 -5.87 16.68 1.74
C THR A 255 -7.08 16.18 0.97
N ALA A 256 -8.14 15.76 1.67
CA ALA A 256 -9.38 15.32 1.05
C ALA A 256 -10.33 16.51 0.84
N THR A 257 -10.96 16.57 -0.33
CA THR A 257 -12.02 17.53 -0.61
C THR A 257 -13.35 17.05 -0.03
N LYS A 258 -14.32 17.95 0.06
CA LYS A 258 -15.70 17.60 0.45
C LYS A 258 -16.30 16.53 -0.47
N ASN A 259 -15.96 16.59 -1.77
CA ASN A 259 -16.42 15.63 -2.78
C ASN A 259 -15.82 14.23 -2.55
N ASP A 260 -14.58 14.14 -2.06
CA ASP A 260 -13.94 12.86 -1.76
C ASP A 260 -14.62 12.15 -0.57
N CYS A 261 -14.99 12.90 0.46
CA CYS A 261 -15.79 12.38 1.57
C CYS A 261 -17.17 11.92 1.11
N ASP A 262 -17.86 12.72 0.30
CA ASP A 262 -19.17 12.37 -0.25
C ASP A 262 -19.08 11.09 -1.12
N SER A 263 -18.04 11.00 -1.95
CA SER A 263 -17.73 9.82 -2.77
C SER A 263 -17.43 8.59 -1.91
N LEU A 264 -16.69 8.74 -0.80
CA LEU A 264 -16.41 7.66 0.13
C LEU A 264 -17.69 7.14 0.80
N ILE A 265 -18.58 8.04 1.23
CA ILE A 265 -19.88 7.66 1.80
C ILE A 265 -20.70 6.89 0.76
N LEU A 266 -20.81 7.40 -0.47
CA LEU A 266 -21.55 6.74 -1.54
C LEU A 266 -21.03 5.33 -1.83
N ASN A 267 -19.71 5.15 -1.89
CA ASN A 267 -19.11 3.82 -2.10
C ASN A 267 -19.41 2.87 -0.93
N CYS A 268 -19.33 3.36 0.31
CA CYS A 268 -19.72 2.60 1.50
C CYS A 268 -21.20 2.17 1.44
N VAL A 269 -22.10 3.07 1.04
CA VAL A 269 -23.54 2.80 0.92
C VAL A 269 -23.83 1.77 -0.18
N LYS A 270 -23.11 1.83 -1.32
CA LYS A 270 -23.24 0.86 -2.43
C LYS A 270 -22.92 -0.58 -2.03
N VAL A 271 -21.98 -0.78 -1.09
CA VAL A 271 -21.53 -2.12 -0.65
C VAL A 271 -22.29 -2.63 0.58
N ALA A 272 -23.03 -1.75 1.26
CA ALA A 272 -23.76 -2.13 2.47
C ALA A 272 -24.93 -3.06 2.18
N ASP A 273 -25.24 -3.92 3.16
CA ASP A 273 -26.48 -4.66 3.18
C ASP A 273 -27.65 -3.70 3.41
N LYS A 274 -28.70 -3.82 2.59
CA LYS A 274 -29.86 -2.91 2.59
C LYS A 274 -30.98 -3.43 3.49
N GLY A 275 -30.67 -4.38 4.37
CA GLY A 275 -31.59 -4.92 5.35
C GLY A 275 -32.09 -3.88 6.36
N PRO A 276 -33.22 -4.16 7.05
CA PRO A 276 -33.86 -3.20 7.96
C PRO A 276 -33.01 -2.85 9.19
N THR A 277 -32.06 -3.71 9.57
CA THR A 277 -31.13 -3.46 10.69
C THR A 277 -30.16 -2.32 10.39
N ASP A 278 -29.71 -2.22 9.15
CA ASP A 278 -28.64 -1.32 8.74
C ASP A 278 -29.22 -0.03 8.12
N ALA A 279 -30.52 -0.02 7.80
CA ALA A 279 -31.21 1.10 7.16
C ALA A 279 -31.14 2.43 7.93
N LYS A 280 -31.15 2.40 9.27
CA LYS A 280 -31.00 3.62 10.10
C LYS A 280 -29.58 4.16 10.07
N GLU A 281 -28.59 3.27 10.15
CA GLU A 281 -27.17 3.62 10.12
C GLU A 281 -26.77 4.16 8.75
N LEU A 282 -27.26 3.54 7.68
CA LEU A 282 -27.06 4.01 6.30
C LEU A 282 -27.70 5.37 6.07
N GLU A 283 -28.91 5.60 6.59
CA GLU A 283 -29.53 6.92 6.51
C GLU A 283 -28.72 7.98 7.25
N SER A 284 -28.21 7.65 8.43
CA SER A 284 -27.33 8.55 9.18
C SER A 284 -26.06 8.89 8.40
N LEU A 285 -25.46 7.93 7.68
CA LEU A 285 -24.30 8.18 6.82
C LEU A 285 -24.68 9.05 5.61
N ILE A 286 -25.82 8.79 4.95
CA ILE A 286 -26.30 9.59 3.82
C ILE A 286 -26.54 11.05 4.24
N LEU A 287 -26.99 11.28 5.48
CA LEU A 287 -27.19 12.64 5.99
C LEU A 287 -25.89 13.45 6.07
N GLU A 288 -24.74 12.81 6.24
CA GLU A 288 -23.42 13.45 6.27
C GLU A 288 -22.95 13.95 4.89
N ILE A 289 -23.56 13.46 3.80
CA ILE A 289 -23.26 13.90 2.44
C ILE A 289 -23.65 15.38 2.26
N LYS A 290 -22.70 16.17 1.76
CA LYS A 290 -22.84 17.62 1.57
C LYS A 290 -23.39 17.97 0.19
N THR A 291 -22.96 17.26 -0.85
CA THR A 291 -23.41 17.50 -2.23
C THR A 291 -24.80 16.91 -2.43
N THR A 292 -25.75 17.73 -2.89
CA THR A 292 -27.14 17.30 -3.12
C THR A 292 -27.26 16.18 -4.14
N GLU A 293 -26.47 16.21 -5.22
CA GLU A 293 -26.47 15.17 -6.26
C GLU A 293 -26.02 13.82 -5.72
N THR A 294 -24.87 13.76 -5.05
CA THR A 294 -24.36 12.54 -4.42
C THR A 294 -25.32 12.01 -3.35
N LYS A 295 -26.01 12.92 -2.65
CA LYS A 295 -27.02 12.56 -1.64
C LYS A 295 -28.26 11.91 -2.27
N ILE A 296 -28.72 12.45 -3.40
CA ILE A 296 -29.82 11.86 -4.19
C ILE A 296 -29.39 10.47 -4.67
N GLU A 297 -28.21 10.33 -5.26
CA GLU A 297 -27.68 9.04 -5.71
C GLU A 297 -27.64 8.01 -4.56
N ALA A 298 -27.15 8.41 -3.38
CA ALA A 298 -27.10 7.52 -2.22
C ALA A 298 -28.50 7.10 -1.72
N TYR A 299 -29.49 8.00 -1.74
CA TYR A 299 -30.87 7.63 -1.42
C TYR A 299 -31.48 6.66 -2.44
N LEU A 300 -31.18 6.84 -3.73
CA LEU A 300 -31.62 5.92 -4.79
C LEU A 300 -31.02 4.53 -4.59
N VAL A 301 -29.72 4.44 -4.28
CA VAL A 301 -29.04 3.16 -4.00
C VAL A 301 -29.69 2.43 -2.82
N CYS A 302 -30.17 3.16 -1.81
CA CYS A 302 -30.89 2.60 -0.66
C CYS A 302 -32.40 2.35 -0.90
N GLY A 303 -32.91 2.59 -2.10
CA GLY A 303 -34.35 2.43 -2.41
C GLY A 303 -35.27 3.47 -1.74
N LYS A 304 -34.71 4.57 -1.22
CA LYS A 304 -35.46 5.65 -0.56
C LYS A 304 -35.88 6.71 -1.58
N LEU A 305 -36.87 6.36 -2.41
CA LEU A 305 -37.32 7.18 -3.55
C LEU A 305 -37.91 8.54 -3.15
N ARG A 306 -38.69 8.60 -2.07
CA ARG A 306 -39.37 9.84 -1.65
C ARG A 306 -38.37 10.93 -1.17
N PRO A 307 -37.39 10.65 -0.30
CA PRO A 307 -36.32 11.62 0.01
C PRO A 307 -35.50 12.05 -1.21
N ALA A 308 -35.19 11.11 -2.11
CA ALA A 308 -34.44 11.40 -3.34
C ALA A 308 -35.21 12.41 -4.23
N TYR A 309 -36.50 12.15 -4.47
CA TYR A 309 -37.37 13.04 -5.25
C TYR A 309 -37.47 14.45 -4.65
N LEU A 310 -37.71 14.53 -3.33
CA LEU A 310 -37.87 15.82 -2.64
C LEU A 310 -36.60 16.68 -2.69
N LEU A 311 -35.43 16.06 -2.75
CA LEU A 311 -34.17 16.78 -2.95
C LEU A 311 -33.96 17.17 -4.41
N ALA A 312 -34.31 16.29 -5.36
CA ALA A 312 -34.16 16.55 -6.79
C ALA A 312 -35.02 17.74 -7.25
N VAL A 313 -36.27 17.82 -6.83
CA VAL A 313 -37.20 18.89 -7.24
C VAL A 313 -36.84 20.26 -6.66
N LYS A 314 -36.09 20.31 -5.56
CA LYS A 314 -35.62 21.57 -4.96
C LYS A 314 -34.46 22.22 -5.73
N LEU A 315 -33.86 21.50 -6.68
CA LEU A 315 -32.77 22.02 -7.50
C LEU A 315 -33.30 22.88 -8.65
N GLU A 316 -32.40 23.68 -9.24
CA GLU A 316 -32.71 24.47 -10.41
C GLU A 316 -33.24 23.59 -11.56
N SER A 317 -34.20 24.11 -12.33
CA SER A 317 -34.95 23.32 -13.33
C SER A 317 -34.08 22.61 -14.37
N GLY A 318 -32.89 23.15 -14.67
CA GLY A 318 -31.93 22.51 -15.58
C GLY A 318 -31.24 21.25 -15.01
N ARG A 319 -31.04 21.17 -13.69
CA ARG A 319 -30.40 20.04 -12.99
C ARG A 319 -31.41 19.06 -12.40
N ALA A 320 -32.61 19.54 -12.06
CA ALA A 320 -33.68 18.70 -11.52
C ALA A 320 -34.20 17.67 -12.55
N GLY A 321 -34.27 18.03 -13.83
CA GLY A 321 -34.80 17.16 -14.91
C GLY A 321 -34.14 15.78 -15.02
N PRO A 322 -32.81 15.69 -15.17
CA PRO A 322 -32.09 14.41 -15.16
C PRO A 322 -32.30 13.62 -13.86
N LEU A 323 -32.16 14.26 -12.69
CA LEU A 323 -32.25 13.58 -11.39
C LEU A 323 -33.66 13.02 -11.12
N VAL A 324 -34.72 13.71 -11.54
CA VAL A 324 -36.10 13.20 -11.43
C VAL A 324 -36.33 12.02 -12.38
N ARG A 325 -35.64 11.96 -13.54
CA ARG A 325 -35.67 10.77 -14.41
C ARG A 325 -34.97 9.57 -13.76
N ASP A 326 -33.85 9.80 -13.09
CA ASP A 326 -33.16 8.73 -12.35
C ASP A 326 -34.03 8.17 -11.21
N VAL A 327 -34.77 9.06 -10.51
CA VAL A 327 -35.76 8.64 -9.49
C VAL A 327 -36.91 7.86 -10.12
N LEU A 328 -37.40 8.29 -11.29
CA LEU A 328 -38.44 7.57 -12.02
C LEU A 328 -37.99 6.15 -12.40
N GLN A 329 -36.78 6.00 -12.95
CA GLN A 329 -36.22 4.70 -13.30
C GLN A 329 -36.13 3.78 -12.07
N ALA A 330 -35.61 4.30 -10.95
CA ALA A 330 -35.55 3.54 -9.70
C ALA A 330 -36.95 3.17 -9.15
N ALA A 331 -37.96 4.01 -9.36
CA ALA A 331 -39.35 3.73 -9.00
C ALA A 331 -40.01 2.67 -9.91
N GLU A 332 -39.61 2.60 -11.18
CA GLU A 332 -40.04 1.57 -12.11
C GLU A 332 -39.44 0.20 -11.73
N GLU A 333 -38.15 0.17 -11.40
CA GLU A 333 -37.45 -1.03 -10.91
C GLU A 333 -38.00 -1.53 -9.56
N ALA A 334 -38.40 -0.62 -8.67
CA ALA A 334 -39.01 -0.95 -7.39
C ALA A 334 -40.53 -1.22 -7.45
N HIS A 335 -41.15 -1.09 -8.63
CA HIS A 335 -42.60 -1.19 -8.84
C HIS A 335 -43.45 -0.25 -7.95
N ASP A 336 -42.92 0.92 -7.57
CA ASP A 336 -43.64 1.95 -6.80
C ASP A 336 -44.47 2.84 -7.75
N SER A 337 -45.73 2.45 -7.96
CA SER A 337 -46.66 3.14 -8.87
C SER A 337 -46.97 4.59 -8.45
N VAL A 338 -46.93 4.89 -7.15
CA VAL A 338 -47.18 6.23 -6.63
C VAL A 338 -46.03 7.16 -7.02
N MET A 339 -44.78 6.74 -6.78
CA MET A 339 -43.62 7.54 -7.14
C MET A 339 -43.44 7.68 -8.65
N GLN A 340 -43.81 6.66 -9.44
CA GLN A 340 -43.81 6.76 -10.91
C GLN A 340 -44.75 7.87 -11.40
N ASN A 341 -45.99 7.89 -10.90
CA ASN A 341 -46.97 8.91 -11.28
C ASN A 341 -46.52 10.32 -10.90
N ILE A 342 -45.97 10.48 -9.69
CA ILE A 342 -45.45 11.76 -9.20
C ILE A 342 -44.30 12.27 -10.10
N CYS A 343 -43.34 11.42 -10.43
CA CYS A 343 -42.21 11.82 -11.27
C CYS A 343 -42.64 12.14 -12.71
N ARG A 344 -43.54 11.34 -13.30
CA ARG A 344 -44.08 11.59 -14.65
C ARG A 344 -44.86 12.90 -14.72
N GLN A 345 -45.67 13.19 -13.71
CA GLN A 345 -46.42 14.45 -13.63
C GLN A 345 -45.46 15.64 -13.59
N TRP A 346 -44.47 15.63 -12.70
CA TRP A 346 -43.49 16.70 -12.57
C TRP A 346 -42.70 16.93 -13.87
N LEU A 347 -42.23 15.85 -14.51
CA LEU A 347 -41.52 15.93 -15.79
C LEU A 347 -42.40 16.52 -16.90
N SER A 348 -43.71 16.22 -16.92
CA SER A 348 -44.63 16.76 -17.92
C SER A 348 -44.89 18.27 -17.75
N GLU A 349 -44.95 18.76 -16.51
CA GLU A 349 -45.18 20.16 -16.17
C GLU A 349 -43.93 21.01 -16.45
N HIS A 350 -42.75 20.48 -16.13
CA HIS A 350 -41.48 21.19 -16.31
C HIS A 350 -40.88 21.09 -17.73
N ASN A 351 -41.25 20.07 -18.52
CA ASN A 351 -40.88 20.03 -19.96
C ASN A 351 -41.70 21.01 -20.81
N LYS A 352 -42.93 21.36 -20.41
CA LYS A 352 -43.75 22.36 -21.13
C LYS A 352 -43.23 23.79 -20.92
N THR A 353 -42.71 24.09 -19.73
CA THR A 353 -42.21 25.43 -19.37
C THR A 353 -40.83 25.75 -19.94
N SER A 354 -39.97 24.74 -20.16
CA SER A 354 -38.68 24.91 -20.84
C SER A 354 -38.84 25.22 -22.33
N VAL A 355 -39.81 24.57 -23.00
CA VAL A 355 -40.16 24.84 -24.41
C VAL A 355 -40.82 26.23 -24.56
N GLN A 356 -41.70 26.64 -23.63
CA GLN A 356 -42.31 27.98 -23.68
C GLN A 356 -41.32 29.13 -23.41
N ARG A 357 -40.24 28.92 -22.64
CA ARG A 357 -39.20 29.95 -22.40
C ARG A 357 -38.28 30.15 -23.61
N GLN A 358 -38.03 29.12 -24.42
CA GLN A 358 -37.30 29.25 -25.69
C GLN A 358 -38.13 29.84 -26.83
N ALA A 359 -39.47 29.75 -26.74
CA ALA A 359 -40.40 30.25 -27.76
C ALA A 359 -40.76 31.75 -27.65
N ARG A 360 -40.19 32.52 -26.71
CA ARG A 360 -40.31 33.99 -26.73
C ARG A 360 -39.20 34.58 -27.61
N PRO A 361 -39.49 35.05 -28.85
CA PRO A 361 -38.52 35.86 -29.57
C PRO A 361 -38.32 37.16 -28.78
N LYS A 362 -37.06 37.62 -28.67
CA LYS A 362 -36.74 38.97 -28.20
C LYS A 362 -37.43 39.95 -29.15
N ALA A 363 -38.57 40.48 -28.74
CA ALA A 363 -39.17 41.64 -29.39
C ALA A 363 -38.21 42.82 -29.19
N ARG A 364 -37.85 43.41 -30.33
CA ARG A 364 -36.85 44.45 -30.52
C ARG A 364 -37.42 45.82 -30.18
#